data_AF-A0A923XSD7-F1
#
_entry.id   AF-A0A923XSD7-F1
#
_cell.length_a   1.000
_cell.length_b   1.000
_cell.length_c   1.000
_cell.angle_alpha   90.00
_cell.angle_beta   90.00
_cell.angle_gamma   90.00
#
_symmetry.space_group_name_H-M   'P 1'
#
loop_
_entity.id
_entity.type
_entity.pdbx_description
1 polymer ?
#
loop_
_entity_poly.entity_id
_entity_poly.type
_entity_poly.pdbx_seq_one_letter_code
_entity_poly.pdbx_strand_id
1 'polypeptide(L)'
;IKSYPDKHPFATDLDIIGNNSLYRLLDISVSEDGSQTLLNWLLNQNPNLKEIEKRQSIVKELKELTHFRDKLLLKTFLLSSKSFQKWQGKRVLNWVKQNNDTKEIKKVLNIASVMVISNYLLYFISLFNIAPNLWKISFVIYAIYFFMNDKFAKEFFKEAIDLQFELRKLNAILGYLEKFNYGKNKNLAEFCQPFKDEKIKPSNYLRRIKNLVASASIQSNPMIWLMSNAIFPWDFFHGYRLKKYKSEIADIIPIWLDKVFDLEAMISLANFADLNPDYIFPDLVEKIETQDHSQFNFKNISHPLIEENKKVANDFSMKNIGDSIIITGSNMAGKSTFMRTLGINLSLAYAGGVVNADIFETRLFRIFTCIKVSDSVTDGLSYFYAEVKRLKELLNALEKEDNLPLFFLIDEIFRGTNNRERLIGSQSLIQALTKQNGIGLISTHDLELVKLADTISEIKNYHFRDEILDDKMIFSYKLHEGPCPTTNALKIMRIEGLPV
;
A
#
# COMPACT_ATOMS: atom_id res chain seq x y z
N ILE A 1 2.95 2.35 12.70
CA ILE A 1 2.00 2.65 11.61
C ILE A 1 1.81 4.16 11.64
N LYS A 2 2.24 4.89 10.60
CA LYS A 2 1.98 6.34 10.52
C LYS A 2 0.48 6.59 10.76
N SER A 3 0.16 7.60 11.55
CA SER A 3 -1.21 8.04 11.80
C SER A 3 -1.88 8.37 10.47
N TYR A 4 -2.63 7.42 9.93
CA TYR A 4 -3.56 7.70 8.84
C TYR A 4 -4.63 8.65 9.36
N PRO A 5 -5.15 9.55 8.52
CA PRO A 5 -6.14 10.51 8.97
C PRO A 5 -7.34 9.74 9.52
N ASP A 6 -7.74 10.07 10.75
CA ASP A 6 -8.97 9.57 11.40
C ASP A 6 -10.24 9.80 10.53
N LYS A 7 -10.11 10.55 9.43
CA LYS A 7 -11.15 10.96 8.49
C LYS A 7 -11.29 10.11 7.22
N HIS A 8 -10.59 8.97 7.08
CA HIS A 8 -10.77 8.13 5.88
C HIS A 8 -12.25 7.71 5.71
N PRO A 9 -12.82 7.68 4.48
CA PRO A 9 -14.25 7.40 4.26
C PRO A 9 -14.73 6.04 4.78
N PHE A 10 -13.84 5.03 4.88
CA PHE A 10 -14.22 3.67 5.25
C PHE A 10 -13.21 2.86 6.09
N ALA A 11 -12.01 3.39 6.36
CA ALA A 11 -10.90 2.55 6.85
C ALA A 11 -11.20 1.90 8.22
N THR A 12 -11.72 2.68 9.15
CA THR A 12 -12.00 2.27 10.54
C THR A 12 -13.34 1.52 10.65
N ASP A 13 -14.31 1.90 9.83
CA ASP A 13 -15.66 1.31 9.79
C ASP A 13 -15.65 -0.13 9.28
N LEU A 14 -14.83 -0.40 8.25
CA LEU A 14 -14.69 -1.72 7.63
C LEU A 14 -13.58 -2.56 8.26
N ASP A 15 -13.02 -2.13 9.39
CA ASP A 15 -11.93 -2.84 10.07
C ASP A 15 -10.72 -3.12 9.14
N ILE A 16 -10.43 -2.22 8.19
CA ILE A 16 -9.25 -2.31 7.31
C ILE A 16 -7.98 -2.00 8.11
N ILE A 17 -8.07 -1.05 9.04
CA ILE A 17 -7.02 -0.66 9.98
C ILE A 17 -7.47 -0.92 11.42
N GLY A 18 -6.50 -1.01 12.35
CA GLY A 18 -6.77 -1.26 13.78
C GLY A 18 -6.10 -2.53 14.30
N ASN A 19 -6.43 -2.93 15.53
CA ASN A 19 -5.79 -4.06 16.20
C ASN A 19 -6.20 -5.43 15.62
N ASN A 20 -7.47 -5.57 15.26
CA ASN A 20 -8.04 -6.77 14.65
C ASN A 20 -8.55 -6.40 13.27
N SER A 21 -7.63 -6.24 12.31
CA SER A 21 -7.93 -5.61 11.02
C SER A 21 -7.45 -6.43 9.83
N LEU A 22 -8.07 -6.18 8.67
CA LEU A 22 -7.70 -6.82 7.41
C LEU A 22 -6.23 -6.61 7.07
N TYR A 23 -5.74 -5.37 7.23
CA TYR A 23 -4.33 -5.07 6.98
C TYR A 23 -3.39 -5.95 7.80
N ARG A 24 -3.68 -6.19 9.08
CA ARG A 24 -2.87 -7.08 9.93
C ARG A 24 -2.99 -8.55 9.56
N LEU A 25 -4.15 -8.98 9.08
CA LEU A 25 -4.35 -10.35 8.59
C LEU A 25 -3.47 -10.62 7.34
N LEU A 26 -3.32 -9.62 6.48
CA LEU A 26 -2.63 -9.77 5.20
C LEU A 26 -1.12 -9.50 5.27
N ASP A 27 -0.69 -8.47 6.00
CA ASP A 27 0.65 -7.91 5.85
C ASP A 27 1.76 -8.80 6.44
N ILE A 28 2.50 -9.47 5.55
CA ILE A 28 3.73 -10.19 5.87
C ILE A 28 4.97 -9.46 5.35
N SER A 29 4.82 -8.21 4.90
CA SER A 29 5.92 -7.43 4.32
C SER A 29 6.98 -7.14 5.37
N VAL A 30 8.25 -7.32 5.00
CA VAL A 30 9.37 -7.05 5.89
C VAL A 30 9.71 -5.55 5.89
N SER A 31 9.51 -4.87 4.76
CA SER A 31 9.74 -3.44 4.66
C SER A 31 8.53 -2.61 5.11
N GLU A 32 8.78 -1.44 5.70
CA GLU A 32 7.73 -0.49 6.06
C GLU A 32 7.05 0.07 4.80
N ASP A 33 7.82 0.29 3.74
CA ASP A 33 7.33 0.83 2.48
C ASP A 33 6.44 -0.19 1.73
N GLY A 34 6.79 -1.49 1.69
CA GLY A 34 5.94 -2.54 1.14
C GLY A 34 4.63 -2.73 1.92
N SER A 35 4.71 -2.63 3.24
CA SER A 35 3.53 -2.63 4.12
C SER A 35 2.60 -1.46 3.81
N GLN A 36 3.19 -0.28 3.58
CA GLN A 36 2.47 0.93 3.25
C GLN A 36 1.84 0.86 1.85
N THR A 37 2.51 0.21 0.89
CA THR A 37 1.97 -0.07 -0.44
C THR A 37 0.73 -0.95 -0.35
N LEU A 38 0.77 -2.06 0.41
CA LEU A 38 -0.40 -2.91 0.64
C LEU A 38 -1.56 -2.14 1.26
N LEU A 39 -1.28 -1.34 2.29
CA LEU A 39 -2.30 -0.52 2.94
C LEU A 39 -2.93 0.50 1.98
N ASN A 40 -2.12 1.13 1.12
CA ASN A 40 -2.63 2.07 0.10
C ASN A 40 -3.57 1.38 -0.90
N TRP A 41 -3.28 0.13 -1.27
CA TRP A 41 -4.15 -0.63 -2.16
C TRP A 41 -5.48 -1.00 -1.51
N LEU A 42 -5.47 -1.38 -0.23
CA LEU A 42 -6.70 -1.67 0.54
C LEU A 42 -7.56 -0.43 0.78
N LEU A 43 -6.93 0.74 0.90
CA LEU A 43 -7.58 2.03 1.13
C LEU A 43 -7.82 2.82 -0.17
N ASN A 44 -7.70 2.19 -1.34
CA ASN A 44 -7.84 2.88 -2.61
C ASN A 44 -9.28 3.38 -2.82
N GLN A 45 -9.44 4.70 -2.96
CA GLN A 45 -10.74 5.33 -3.24
C GLN A 45 -11.01 5.50 -4.74
N ASN A 46 -9.96 5.41 -5.57
CA ASN A 46 -10.04 5.58 -7.02
C ASN A 46 -9.51 4.30 -7.69
N PRO A 47 -10.27 3.19 -7.65
CA PRO A 47 -9.87 1.94 -8.26
C PRO A 47 -9.69 2.11 -9.79
N ASN A 48 -8.62 1.50 -10.32
CA ASN A 48 -8.34 1.44 -11.75
C ASN A 48 -8.34 -0.02 -12.20
N LEU A 49 -9.24 -0.39 -13.12
CA LEU A 49 -9.42 -1.79 -13.52
C LEU A 49 -8.12 -2.42 -14.04
N LYS A 50 -7.42 -1.73 -14.95
CA LYS A 50 -6.20 -2.26 -15.58
C LYS A 50 -5.09 -2.51 -14.58
N GLU A 51 -4.94 -1.64 -13.58
CA GLU A 51 -3.96 -1.85 -12.51
C GLU A 51 -4.33 -3.03 -11.61
N ILE A 52 -5.62 -3.16 -11.29
CA ILE A 52 -6.14 -4.27 -10.48
C ILE A 52 -5.95 -5.60 -11.21
N GLU A 53 -6.35 -5.70 -12.47
CA GLU A 53 -6.21 -6.92 -13.30
C GLU A 53 -4.74 -7.33 -13.49
N LYS A 54 -3.86 -6.35 -13.75
CA LYS A 54 -2.42 -6.60 -13.85
C LYS A 54 -1.88 -7.15 -12.53
N ARG A 55 -2.28 -6.57 -11.41
CA ARG A 55 -1.88 -7.04 -10.07
C ARG A 55 -2.45 -8.41 -9.76
N GLN A 56 -3.74 -8.66 -10.00
CA GLN A 56 -4.37 -9.98 -9.83
C GLN A 56 -3.65 -11.05 -10.63
N SER A 57 -3.26 -10.76 -11.88
CA SER A 57 -2.53 -11.70 -12.74
C SER A 57 -1.17 -12.06 -12.15
N ILE A 58 -0.44 -11.08 -11.59
CA ILE A 58 0.84 -11.33 -10.91
C ILE A 58 0.61 -12.10 -9.59
N VAL A 59 -0.43 -11.75 -8.81
CA VAL A 59 -0.78 -12.44 -7.56
C VAL A 59 -1.16 -13.91 -7.83
N LYS A 60 -1.90 -14.19 -8.90
CA LYS A 60 -2.21 -15.55 -9.38
C LYS A 60 -0.93 -16.34 -9.70
N GLU A 61 0.02 -15.74 -10.42
CA GLU A 61 1.31 -16.38 -10.72
C GLU A 61 2.14 -16.59 -9.44
N LEU A 62 2.16 -15.62 -8.52
CA LEU A 62 2.87 -15.70 -7.25
C LEU A 62 2.26 -16.72 -6.28
N LYS A 63 0.94 -16.98 -6.35
CA LYS A 63 0.24 -17.98 -5.53
C LYS A 63 0.94 -19.34 -5.63
N GLU A 64 1.25 -19.74 -6.86
CA GLU A 64 1.87 -21.04 -7.19
C GLU A 64 3.39 -21.09 -6.91
N LEU A 65 4.02 -19.97 -6.57
CA LEU A 65 5.48 -19.85 -6.45
C LEU A 65 5.93 -19.75 -4.98
N THR A 66 5.48 -20.66 -4.11
CA THR A 66 5.77 -20.66 -2.66
C THR A 66 7.27 -20.48 -2.37
N HIS A 67 8.14 -21.27 -3.00
CA HIS A 67 9.60 -21.17 -2.83
C HIS A 67 10.16 -19.80 -3.25
N PHE A 68 9.56 -19.15 -4.25
CA PHE A 68 9.99 -17.81 -4.65
C PHE A 68 9.66 -16.79 -3.57
N ARG A 69 8.42 -16.83 -3.05
CA ARG A 69 7.93 -15.92 -2.01
C ARG A 69 8.74 -16.07 -0.73
N ASP A 70 8.90 -17.29 -0.23
CA ASP A 70 9.60 -17.57 1.04
C ASP A 70 11.05 -17.12 0.97
N LYS A 71 11.74 -17.43 -0.14
CA LYS A 71 13.14 -17.06 -0.34
C LYS A 71 13.31 -15.54 -0.46
N LEU A 72 12.37 -14.84 -1.09
CA LEU A 72 12.39 -13.38 -1.15
C LEU A 72 12.18 -12.78 0.24
N LEU A 73 11.14 -13.20 0.96
CA LEU A 73 10.85 -12.73 2.32
C LEU A 73 12.02 -12.99 3.26
N LEU A 74 12.62 -14.18 3.23
CA LEU A 74 13.79 -14.52 4.03
C LEU A 74 15.00 -13.64 3.68
N LYS A 75 15.24 -13.39 2.38
CA LYS A 75 16.32 -12.49 1.95
C LYS A 75 16.09 -11.06 2.43
N THR A 76 14.85 -10.56 2.41
CA THR A 76 14.51 -9.25 2.94
C THR A 76 14.62 -9.20 4.46
N PHE A 77 14.18 -10.26 5.16
CA PHE A 77 14.27 -10.39 6.61
C PHE A 77 15.72 -10.32 7.09
N LEU A 78 16.65 -10.99 6.39
CA LEU A 78 18.08 -10.90 6.68
C LEU A 78 18.67 -9.48 6.48
N LEU A 79 17.96 -8.57 5.80
CA LEU A 79 18.36 -7.15 5.71
C LEU A 79 17.89 -6.31 6.89
N SER A 80 16.77 -6.69 7.51
CA SER A 80 16.37 -6.09 8.77
C SER A 80 17.39 -6.53 9.83
N SER A 81 18.16 -5.59 10.37
CA SER A 81 19.12 -5.87 11.44
C SER A 81 18.42 -6.52 12.64
N LYS A 82 19.18 -7.10 13.59
CA LYS A 82 18.75 -7.83 14.80
C LYS A 82 17.61 -7.20 15.67
N SER A 83 17.07 -6.04 15.33
CA SER A 83 16.06 -5.28 16.08
C SER A 83 14.60 -5.61 15.77
N PHE A 84 14.26 -6.59 14.93
CA PHE A 84 12.86 -6.89 14.51
C PHE A 84 12.06 -5.69 13.95
N GLN A 85 12.73 -4.57 13.68
CA GLN A 85 12.10 -3.38 13.10
C GLN A 85 12.03 -3.53 11.57
N LYS A 86 10.89 -3.16 10.99
CA LYS A 86 10.68 -3.19 9.54
C LYS A 86 11.75 -2.36 8.82
N TRP A 87 12.23 -2.87 7.69
CA TRP A 87 13.25 -2.20 6.89
C TRP A 87 12.71 -0.93 6.24
N GLN A 88 13.46 0.18 6.32
CA GLN A 88 13.07 1.49 5.78
C GLN A 88 13.87 1.82 4.53
N GLY A 89 13.32 1.60 3.33
CA GLY A 89 14.04 1.85 2.08
C GLY A 89 14.24 3.34 1.79
N LYS A 90 13.37 4.20 2.32
CA LYS A 90 13.54 5.68 2.26
C LYS A 90 14.86 6.18 2.84
N ARG A 91 15.47 5.47 3.81
CA ARG A 91 16.80 5.84 4.32
C ARG A 91 17.88 5.72 3.26
N VAL A 92 17.85 4.65 2.48
CA VAL A 92 18.78 4.42 1.37
C VAL A 92 18.58 5.48 0.30
N LEU A 93 17.32 5.78 -0.05
CA LEU A 93 16.99 6.84 -1.02
C LEU A 93 17.51 8.22 -0.62
N ASN A 94 17.26 8.63 0.63
CA ASN A 94 17.73 9.93 1.12
C ASN A 94 19.25 10.00 1.14
N TRP A 95 19.93 8.92 1.54
CA TRP A 95 21.38 8.86 1.58
C TRP A 95 22.02 8.92 0.19
N VAL A 96 21.43 8.25 -0.82
CA VAL A 96 21.90 8.31 -2.21
C VAL A 96 21.67 9.69 -2.84
N LYS A 97 20.62 10.42 -2.43
CA LYS A 97 20.33 11.77 -2.91
C LYS A 97 21.16 12.87 -2.24
N GLN A 98 21.73 12.62 -1.06
CA GLN A 98 22.56 13.58 -0.34
C GLN A 98 23.95 13.74 -0.99
N ASN A 99 24.45 14.99 -1.06
CA ASN A 99 25.84 15.34 -1.46
C ASN A 99 26.28 14.91 -2.87
N ASN A 100 25.39 14.99 -3.86
CA ASN A 100 25.73 14.65 -5.26
C ASN A 100 26.36 15.80 -6.08
N ASP A 101 26.65 16.97 -5.49
CA ASP A 101 27.26 18.06 -6.25
C ASP A 101 28.69 17.72 -6.67
N THR A 102 28.90 17.66 -7.98
CA THR A 102 30.19 17.35 -8.59
C THR A 102 31.02 18.60 -8.91
N LYS A 103 30.44 19.81 -8.82
CA LYS A 103 31.09 21.05 -9.26
C LYS A 103 32.37 21.35 -8.49
N GLU A 104 32.33 21.25 -7.17
CA GLU A 104 33.51 21.55 -6.32
C GLU A 104 34.65 20.57 -6.58
N ILE A 105 34.37 19.26 -6.50
CA ILE A 105 35.40 18.24 -6.70
C ILE A 105 35.95 18.25 -8.14
N LYS A 106 35.14 18.62 -9.14
CA LYS A 106 35.59 18.77 -10.53
C LYS A 106 36.54 19.97 -10.68
N LYS A 107 36.27 21.10 -10.01
CA LYS A 107 37.20 22.25 -9.99
C LYS A 107 38.53 21.85 -9.36
N VAL A 108 38.49 21.17 -8.22
CA VAL A 108 39.69 20.70 -7.52
C VAL A 108 40.49 19.71 -8.36
N LEU A 109 39.81 18.75 -8.98
CA LEU A 109 40.41 17.79 -9.90
C LEU A 109 41.09 18.47 -11.09
N ASN A 110 40.43 19.44 -11.73
CA ASN A 110 40.99 20.15 -12.89
C ASN A 110 42.26 20.93 -12.51
N ILE A 111 42.23 21.66 -11.39
CA ILE A 111 43.40 22.41 -10.89
C ILE A 111 44.53 21.44 -10.54
N ALA A 112 44.25 20.39 -9.78
CA ALA A 112 45.22 19.37 -9.42
C ALA A 112 45.83 18.68 -10.65
N SER A 113 45.02 18.39 -11.67
CA SER A 113 45.49 17.77 -12.93
C SER A 113 46.44 18.69 -13.68
N VAL A 114 46.11 19.99 -13.79
CA VAL A 114 47.01 20.98 -14.41
C VAL A 114 48.32 21.09 -13.64
N MET A 115 48.28 21.10 -12.31
CA MET A 115 49.49 21.15 -11.47
C MET A 115 50.37 19.91 -11.65
N VAL A 116 49.79 18.69 -11.69
CA VAL A 116 50.55 17.45 -11.91
C VAL A 116 51.17 17.42 -13.31
N ILE A 117 50.41 17.78 -14.36
CA ILE A 117 50.93 17.85 -15.74
C ILE A 117 52.07 18.87 -15.83
N SER A 118 51.91 20.04 -15.21
CA SER A 118 52.92 21.10 -15.20
C SER A 118 54.18 20.65 -14.46
N ASN A 119 54.03 19.94 -13.34
CA ASN A 119 55.13 19.38 -12.59
C ASN A 119 55.93 18.35 -13.41
N TYR A 120 55.25 17.48 -14.16
CA TYR A 120 55.91 16.55 -15.08
C TYR A 120 56.65 17.27 -16.20
N LEU A 121 56.05 18.29 -16.83
CA LEU A 121 56.71 19.08 -17.86
C LEU A 121 57.98 19.75 -17.33
N LEU A 122 57.92 20.36 -16.14
CA LEU A 122 59.09 20.96 -15.49
C LEU A 122 60.18 19.93 -15.15
N TYR A 123 59.77 18.73 -14.72
CA TYR A 123 60.69 17.63 -14.49
C TYR A 123 61.40 17.22 -15.80
N PHE A 124 60.66 17.02 -16.89
CA PHE A 124 61.24 16.69 -18.20
C PHE A 124 62.18 17.77 -18.72
N ILE A 125 61.82 19.06 -18.60
CA ILE A 125 62.68 20.18 -19.02
C ILE A 125 63.99 20.20 -18.21
N SER A 126 63.93 19.87 -16.91
CA SER A 126 65.12 19.82 -16.06
C SER A 126 66.09 18.69 -16.42
N LEU A 127 65.60 17.57 -17.01
CA LEU A 127 66.47 16.48 -17.48
C LEU A 127 67.38 16.90 -18.63
N PHE A 128 66.97 17.90 -19.43
CA PHE A 128 67.76 18.45 -20.52
C PHE A 128 68.64 19.65 -20.09
N ASN A 129 68.74 19.95 -18.79
CA ASN A 129 69.44 21.12 -18.23
C ASN A 129 68.97 22.48 -18.79
N ILE A 130 67.75 22.55 -19.35
CA ILE A 130 67.21 23.78 -19.95
C ILE A 130 66.75 24.77 -18.86
N ALA A 131 66.39 24.29 -17.67
CA ALA A 131 65.93 25.11 -16.55
C ALA A 131 66.42 24.53 -15.20
N PRO A 132 66.53 25.36 -14.14
CA PRO A 132 66.80 24.88 -12.78
C PRO A 132 65.69 23.95 -12.28
N ASN A 133 65.93 23.24 -11.16
CA ASN A 133 65.04 22.22 -10.55
C ASN A 133 63.71 22.78 -9.97
N LEU A 134 62.98 23.60 -10.74
CA LEU A 134 61.71 24.24 -10.39
C LEU A 134 60.57 23.25 -10.14
N TRP A 135 60.70 22.02 -10.65
CA TRP A 135 59.75 20.93 -10.38
C TRP A 135 59.64 20.64 -8.87
N LYS A 136 60.71 20.80 -8.08
CA LYS A 136 60.65 20.61 -6.61
C LYS A 136 59.71 21.61 -5.95
N ILE A 137 59.76 22.88 -6.37
CA ILE A 137 58.90 23.94 -5.86
C ILE A 137 57.45 23.69 -6.31
N SER A 138 57.25 23.36 -7.59
CA SER A 138 55.93 23.01 -8.13
C SER A 138 55.29 21.83 -7.39
N PHE A 139 56.08 20.81 -7.06
CA PHE A 139 55.63 19.65 -6.28
C PHE A 139 55.23 20.02 -4.84
N VAL A 140 55.96 20.90 -4.17
CA VAL A 140 55.58 21.40 -2.83
C VAL A 140 54.26 22.18 -2.89
N ILE A 141 54.08 23.04 -3.91
CA ILE A 141 52.81 23.77 -4.11
C ILE A 141 51.65 22.80 -4.35
N TYR A 142 51.87 21.74 -5.15
CA TYR A 142 50.88 20.68 -5.35
C TYR A 142 50.55 19.95 -4.04
N ALA A 143 51.56 19.58 -3.24
CA ALA A 143 51.35 18.93 -1.95
C ALA A 143 50.53 19.81 -0.99
N ILE A 144 50.83 21.12 -0.91
CA ILE A 144 50.04 22.08 -0.13
C ILE A 144 48.59 22.10 -0.63
N TYR A 145 48.38 22.20 -1.95
CA TYR A 145 47.04 22.20 -2.54
C TYR A 145 46.27 20.91 -2.23
N PHE A 146 46.95 19.76 -2.27
CA PHE A 146 46.38 18.47 -1.93
C PHE A 146 45.92 18.44 -0.46
N PHE A 147 46.79 18.81 0.48
CA PHE A 147 46.45 18.84 1.91
C PHE A 147 45.38 19.88 2.27
N MET A 148 45.34 21.03 1.57
CA MET A 148 44.25 22.00 1.71
C MET A 148 42.88 21.43 1.30
N ASN A 149 42.87 20.42 0.42
CA ASN A 149 41.67 19.78 -0.11
C ASN A 149 41.48 18.33 0.38
N ASP A 150 42.19 17.93 1.44
CA ASP A 150 42.17 16.57 2.01
C ASP A 150 40.77 16.10 2.44
N LYS A 151 39.84 17.05 2.70
CA LYS A 151 38.42 16.74 2.94
C LYS A 151 37.83 15.83 1.86
N PHE A 152 38.15 16.04 0.59
CA PHE A 152 37.60 15.26 -0.53
C PHE A 152 38.17 13.84 -0.56
N ALA A 153 39.44 13.65 -0.16
CA ALA A 153 40.06 12.34 -0.08
C ALA A 153 39.44 11.51 1.05
N LYS A 154 39.27 12.11 2.23
CA LYS A 154 38.60 11.49 3.39
C LYS A 154 37.12 11.18 3.11
N GLU A 155 36.40 12.12 2.49
CA GLU A 155 35.01 11.90 2.05
C GLU A 155 34.91 10.72 1.09
N PHE A 156 35.77 10.65 0.07
CA PHE A 156 35.74 9.58 -0.93
C PHE A 156 35.83 8.18 -0.30
N PHE A 157 36.77 7.95 0.62
CA PHE A 157 36.94 6.65 1.26
C PHE A 157 35.72 6.26 2.10
N LYS A 158 35.25 7.19 2.93
CA LYS A 158 34.08 6.98 3.78
C LYS A 158 32.83 6.71 2.93
N GLU A 159 32.57 7.57 1.94
CA GLU A 159 31.40 7.44 1.07
C GLU A 159 31.43 6.17 0.23
N ALA A 160 32.59 5.73 -0.24
CA ALA A 160 32.71 4.48 -1.01
C ALA A 160 32.35 3.25 -0.15
N ILE A 161 32.82 3.20 1.10
CA ILE A 161 32.52 2.13 2.05
C ILE A 161 31.04 2.13 2.42
N ASP A 162 30.49 3.29 2.76
CA ASP A 162 29.08 3.45 3.11
C ASP A 162 28.17 3.03 1.94
N LEU A 163 28.51 3.43 0.70
CA LEU A 163 27.80 3.03 -0.51
C LEU A 163 27.78 1.52 -0.68
N GLN A 164 28.93 0.87 -0.50
CA GLN A 164 29.05 -0.57 -0.62
C GLN A 164 28.23 -1.27 0.45
N PHE A 165 28.27 -0.79 1.69
CA PHE A 165 27.54 -1.39 2.79
C PHE A 165 26.03 -1.36 2.54
N GLU A 166 25.48 -0.21 2.16
CA GLU A 166 24.04 -0.09 1.89
C GLU A 166 23.59 -0.88 0.65
N LEU A 167 24.35 -0.84 -0.44
CA LEU A 167 23.97 -1.56 -1.66
C LEU A 167 24.21 -3.07 -1.57
N ARG A 168 25.18 -3.51 -0.76
CA ARG A 168 25.38 -4.94 -0.48
C ARG A 168 24.19 -5.54 0.26
N LYS A 169 23.50 -4.78 1.11
CA LYS A 169 22.23 -5.24 1.72
C LYS A 169 21.22 -5.52 0.60
N LEU A 170 20.97 -4.56 -0.28
CA LEU A 170 20.01 -4.73 -1.39
C LEU A 170 20.38 -5.85 -2.37
N ASN A 171 21.66 -6.14 -2.55
CA ASN A 171 22.13 -7.18 -3.47
C ASN A 171 21.51 -8.56 -3.21
N ALA A 172 21.22 -8.92 -1.95
CA ALA A 172 20.63 -10.22 -1.65
C ALA A 172 19.28 -10.43 -2.33
N ILE A 173 18.46 -9.36 -2.38
CA ILE A 173 17.14 -9.29 -3.01
C ILE A 173 17.30 -9.09 -4.51
N LEU A 174 17.98 -8.02 -4.92
CA LEU A 174 18.11 -7.64 -6.33
C LEU A 174 18.78 -8.73 -7.15
N GLY A 175 19.86 -9.32 -6.63
CA GLY A 175 20.56 -10.43 -7.30
C GLY A 175 19.75 -11.72 -7.33
N TYR A 176 18.77 -11.90 -6.43
CA TYR A 176 17.84 -13.02 -6.50
C TYR A 176 16.79 -12.80 -7.60
N LEU A 177 16.18 -11.61 -7.67
CA LEU A 177 15.22 -11.24 -8.71
C LEU A 177 15.86 -11.26 -10.11
N GLU A 178 17.08 -10.73 -10.23
CA GLU A 178 17.84 -10.74 -11.49
C GLU A 178 18.06 -12.16 -12.05
N LYS A 179 18.40 -13.13 -11.18
CA LYS A 179 18.77 -14.49 -11.58
C LYS A 179 17.58 -15.46 -11.67
N PHE A 180 16.44 -15.11 -11.10
CA PHE A 180 15.30 -16.00 -11.05
C PHE A 180 14.78 -16.31 -12.46
N ASN A 181 14.47 -17.59 -12.72
CA ASN A 181 13.87 -18.01 -13.97
C ASN A 181 12.34 -17.91 -13.85
N TYR A 182 11.76 -16.90 -14.50
CA TYR A 182 10.31 -16.68 -14.47
C TYR A 182 9.52 -17.69 -15.30
N GLY A 183 10.16 -18.42 -16.23
CA GLY A 183 9.54 -19.51 -16.98
C GLY A 183 8.22 -19.10 -17.65
N LYS A 184 7.13 -19.77 -17.29
CA LYS A 184 5.77 -19.55 -17.83
C LYS A 184 5.05 -18.30 -17.29
N ASN A 185 5.59 -17.66 -16.24
CA ASN A 185 4.96 -16.55 -15.52
C ASN A 185 5.24 -15.23 -16.24
N LYS A 186 4.47 -14.94 -17.28
CA LYS A 186 4.71 -13.81 -18.19
C LYS A 186 4.50 -12.46 -17.49
N ASN A 187 3.47 -12.35 -16.66
CA ASN A 187 3.13 -11.07 -16.00
C ASN A 187 4.19 -10.70 -14.97
N LEU A 188 4.63 -11.67 -14.17
CA LEU A 188 5.72 -11.50 -13.22
C LEU A 188 7.05 -11.21 -13.93
N ALA A 189 7.32 -11.87 -15.06
CA ALA A 189 8.52 -11.61 -15.87
C ALA A 189 8.55 -10.17 -16.42
N GLU A 190 7.43 -9.69 -16.95
CA GLU A 190 7.28 -8.30 -17.43
C GLU A 190 7.46 -7.32 -16.26
N PHE A 191 6.81 -7.58 -15.13
CA PHE A 191 6.92 -6.73 -13.94
C PHE A 191 8.36 -6.63 -13.42
N CYS A 192 9.10 -7.75 -13.45
CA CYS A 192 10.49 -7.83 -13.02
C CYS A 192 11.52 -7.51 -14.11
N GLN A 193 11.10 -7.10 -15.32
CA GLN A 193 12.01 -6.72 -16.40
C GLN A 193 13.08 -5.68 -15.99
N PRO A 194 12.79 -4.66 -15.14
CA PRO A 194 13.80 -3.69 -14.71
C PRO A 194 15.02 -4.30 -14.01
N PHE A 195 14.90 -5.51 -13.43
CA PHE A 195 16.04 -6.20 -12.82
C PHE A 195 16.89 -6.96 -13.84
N LYS A 196 16.39 -7.19 -15.05
CA LYS A 196 17.05 -7.94 -16.13
C LYS A 196 17.54 -7.06 -17.28
N ASP A 197 17.02 -5.85 -17.42
CA ASP A 197 17.45 -4.88 -18.43
C ASP A 197 18.95 -4.58 -18.29
N GLU A 198 19.72 -4.80 -19.36
CA GLU A 198 21.16 -4.60 -19.38
C GLU A 198 21.59 -3.18 -19.01
N LYS A 199 20.75 -2.18 -19.32
CA LYS A 199 21.04 -0.76 -19.02
C LYS A 199 21.00 -0.47 -17.53
N ILE A 200 20.04 -1.07 -16.82
CA ILE A 200 19.77 -0.83 -15.40
C ILE A 200 19.93 -2.09 -14.55
N LYS A 201 20.81 -3.00 -14.97
CA LYS A 201 20.99 -4.29 -14.29
C LYS A 201 21.70 -4.15 -12.94
N PRO A 202 21.12 -4.58 -11.81
CA PRO A 202 21.72 -4.43 -10.48
C PRO A 202 23.16 -4.95 -10.38
N SER A 203 23.46 -6.12 -10.97
CA SER A 203 24.81 -6.70 -10.95
C SER A 203 25.89 -5.78 -11.54
N ASN A 204 25.55 -5.02 -12.58
CA ASN A 204 26.49 -4.12 -13.25
C ASN A 204 26.88 -2.96 -12.34
N TYR A 205 25.89 -2.40 -11.64
CA TYR A 205 26.09 -1.33 -10.67
C TYR A 205 26.91 -1.83 -9.48
N LEU A 206 26.57 -2.98 -8.91
CA LEU A 206 27.30 -3.56 -7.79
C LEU A 206 28.78 -3.86 -8.12
N ARG A 207 29.06 -4.33 -9.35
CA ARG A 207 30.43 -4.53 -9.83
C ARG A 207 31.20 -3.21 -9.92
N ARG A 208 30.58 -2.13 -10.44
CA ARG A 208 31.19 -0.80 -10.52
C ARG A 208 31.54 -0.26 -9.13
N ILE A 209 30.67 -0.44 -8.14
CA ILE A 209 30.91 -0.02 -6.75
C ILE A 209 32.07 -0.80 -6.14
N LYS A 210 32.09 -2.13 -6.34
CA LYS A 210 33.21 -2.95 -5.86
C LYS A 210 34.56 -2.44 -6.38
N ASN A 211 34.61 -2.00 -7.64
CA ASN A 211 35.81 -1.40 -8.23
C ASN A 211 36.15 -0.03 -7.62
N LEU A 212 35.16 0.81 -7.33
CA LEU A 212 35.36 2.10 -6.65
C LEU A 212 35.87 1.92 -5.22
N VAL A 213 35.34 0.95 -4.48
CA VAL A 213 35.82 0.60 -3.14
C VAL A 213 37.25 0.06 -3.20
N ALA A 214 37.55 -0.81 -4.17
CA ALA A 214 38.92 -1.29 -4.36
C ALA A 214 39.89 -0.12 -4.62
N SER A 215 39.49 0.89 -5.42
CA SER A 215 40.29 2.10 -5.60
C SER A 215 40.42 2.96 -4.33
N ALA A 216 39.39 3.01 -3.49
CA ALA A 216 39.44 3.69 -2.20
C ALA A 216 40.37 2.96 -1.21
N SER A 217 40.46 1.63 -1.27
CA SER A 217 41.28 0.84 -0.37
C SER A 217 42.78 1.14 -0.45
N ILE A 218 43.26 1.78 -1.53
CA ILE A 218 44.64 2.27 -1.64
C ILE A 218 44.99 3.22 -0.49
N GLN A 219 44.03 4.00 0.01
CA GLN A 219 44.23 4.89 1.16
C GLN A 219 44.62 4.15 2.46
N SER A 220 44.41 2.83 2.52
CA SER A 220 44.83 2.01 3.67
C SER A 220 46.35 1.81 3.76
N ASN A 221 47.08 2.00 2.66
CA ASN A 221 48.55 1.92 2.64
C ASN A 221 49.15 3.30 2.33
N PRO A 222 49.70 4.01 3.34
CA PRO A 222 50.18 5.38 3.17
C PRO A 222 51.23 5.56 2.06
N MET A 223 52.13 4.58 1.87
CA MET A 223 53.17 4.66 0.84
C MET A 223 52.58 4.57 -0.56
N ILE A 224 51.74 3.56 -0.81
CA ILE A 224 51.10 3.39 -2.12
C ILE A 224 50.15 4.56 -2.42
N TRP A 225 49.45 5.05 -1.40
CA TRP A 225 48.56 6.21 -1.51
C TRP A 225 49.30 7.49 -1.90
N LEU A 226 50.41 7.82 -1.21
CA LEU A 226 51.24 8.98 -1.56
C LEU A 226 51.83 8.86 -2.96
N MET A 227 52.35 7.68 -3.33
CA MET A 227 52.87 7.43 -4.67
C MET A 227 51.78 7.59 -5.75
N SER A 228 50.57 7.08 -5.49
CA SER A 228 49.45 7.17 -6.42
C SER A 228 49.05 8.62 -6.66
N ASN A 229 48.88 9.41 -5.59
CA ASN A 229 48.54 10.83 -5.68
C ASN A 229 49.67 11.68 -6.28
N ALA A 230 50.93 11.31 -6.05
CA ALA A 230 52.07 11.98 -6.69
C ALA A 230 52.11 11.79 -8.21
N ILE A 231 51.64 10.64 -8.70
CA ILE A 231 51.60 10.33 -10.14
C ILE A 231 50.37 10.94 -10.82
N PHE A 232 49.24 10.89 -10.14
CA PHE A 232 47.95 11.29 -10.69
C PHE A 232 47.04 11.67 -9.54
N PRO A 233 46.19 12.73 -9.61
CA PRO A 233 45.31 13.12 -8.50
C PRO A 233 44.21 12.07 -8.24
N TRP A 234 44.61 10.95 -7.65
CA TRP A 234 43.88 9.69 -7.55
C TRP A 234 42.59 9.87 -6.77
N ASP A 235 42.67 10.46 -5.58
CA ASP A 235 41.51 10.62 -4.70
C ASP A 235 40.49 11.59 -5.30
N PHE A 236 40.95 12.68 -5.92
CA PHE A 236 40.03 13.63 -6.55
C PHE A 236 39.35 13.03 -7.79
N PHE A 237 40.08 12.24 -8.58
CA PHE A 237 39.53 11.56 -9.75
C PHE A 237 38.51 10.49 -9.36
N HIS A 238 38.88 9.60 -8.43
CA HIS A 238 38.00 8.53 -7.97
C HIS A 238 36.83 9.07 -7.13
N GLY A 239 37.04 10.14 -6.35
CA GLY A 239 35.98 10.87 -5.67
C GLY A 239 34.99 11.52 -6.65
N TYR A 240 35.48 12.16 -7.71
CA TYR A 240 34.61 12.70 -8.77
C TYR A 240 33.80 11.57 -9.45
N ARG A 241 34.44 10.44 -9.76
CA ARG A 241 33.76 9.26 -10.33
C ARG A 241 32.72 8.69 -9.38
N LEU A 242 33.01 8.63 -8.08
CA LEU A 242 32.07 8.17 -7.07
C LEU A 242 30.83 9.08 -7.03
N LYS A 243 31.01 10.41 -6.95
CA LYS A 243 29.88 11.36 -6.94
C LYS A 243 29.04 11.31 -8.21
N LYS A 244 29.69 11.20 -9.39
CA LYS A 244 28.99 11.00 -10.67
C LYS A 244 28.16 9.71 -10.64
N TYR A 245 28.78 8.62 -10.20
CA TYR A 245 28.12 7.31 -10.13
C TYR A 245 26.98 7.28 -9.09
N LYS A 246 27.14 7.96 -7.95
CA LYS A 246 26.09 8.14 -6.94
C LYS A 246 24.89 8.89 -7.51
N SER A 247 25.12 9.90 -8.37
CA SER A 247 24.05 10.57 -9.11
C SER A 247 23.36 9.63 -10.10
N GLU A 248 24.11 8.85 -10.89
CA GLU A 248 23.53 7.90 -11.86
C GLU A 248 22.65 6.84 -11.18
N ILE A 249 23.07 6.32 -10.03
CA ILE A 249 22.31 5.29 -9.31
C ILE A 249 21.14 5.87 -8.49
N ALA A 250 21.16 7.17 -8.19
CA ALA A 250 20.07 7.88 -7.50
C ALA A 250 18.75 7.86 -8.28
N ASP A 251 18.84 7.85 -9.61
CA ASP A 251 17.67 7.81 -10.50
C ASP A 251 17.12 6.39 -10.65
N ILE A 252 17.95 5.37 -10.42
CA ILE A 252 17.63 3.96 -10.70
C ILE A 252 17.17 3.22 -9.45
N ILE A 253 17.76 3.48 -8.28
CA ILE A 253 17.37 2.83 -7.02
C ILE A 253 15.87 2.97 -6.72
N PRO A 254 15.21 4.14 -6.91
CA PRO A 254 13.76 4.24 -6.73
C PRO A 254 13.00 3.20 -7.55
N ILE A 255 13.36 3.02 -8.83
CA ILE A 255 12.71 2.06 -9.73
C ILE A 255 12.83 0.63 -9.17
N TRP A 256 14.02 0.23 -8.71
CA TRP A 256 14.21 -1.09 -8.12
C TRP A 256 13.45 -1.26 -6.80
N LEU A 257 13.50 -0.24 -5.93
CA LEU A 257 12.89 -0.31 -4.61
C LEU A 257 11.37 -0.33 -4.70
N ASP A 258 10.77 0.53 -5.51
CA ASP A 258 9.33 0.56 -5.74
C ASP A 258 8.83 -0.81 -6.23
N LYS A 259 9.56 -1.44 -7.15
CA LYS A 259 9.25 -2.80 -7.61
C LYS A 259 9.39 -3.87 -6.53
N VAL A 260 10.36 -3.74 -5.61
CA VAL A 260 10.48 -4.64 -4.46
C VAL A 260 9.32 -4.44 -3.48
N PHE A 261 8.91 -3.20 -3.20
CA PHE A 261 7.81 -2.90 -2.29
C PHE A 261 6.46 -3.39 -2.83
N ASP A 262 6.19 -3.13 -4.11
CA ASP A 262 5.03 -3.66 -4.82
C ASP A 262 5.03 -5.20 -4.78
N LEU A 263 6.20 -5.83 -4.97
CA LEU A 263 6.32 -7.27 -4.93
C LEU A 263 6.05 -7.84 -3.53
N GLU A 264 6.53 -7.21 -2.46
CA GLU A 264 6.21 -7.63 -1.08
C GLU A 264 4.71 -7.53 -0.78
N ALA A 265 4.07 -6.45 -1.20
CA ALA A 265 2.63 -6.27 -1.05
C ALA A 265 1.84 -7.33 -1.85
N MET A 266 2.25 -7.64 -3.08
CA MET A 266 1.64 -8.72 -3.88
C MET A 266 1.90 -10.10 -3.29
N ILE A 267 3.06 -10.34 -2.68
CA ILE A 267 3.36 -11.58 -1.97
C ILE A 267 2.46 -11.74 -0.75
N SER A 268 2.13 -10.67 -0.04
CA SER A 268 1.17 -10.70 1.07
C SER A 268 -0.21 -11.16 0.59
N LEU A 269 -0.70 -10.61 -0.52
CA LEU A 269 -1.97 -11.05 -1.14
C LEU A 269 -1.90 -12.49 -1.67
N ALA A 270 -0.79 -12.87 -2.29
CA ALA A 270 -0.60 -14.22 -2.83
C ALA A 270 -0.53 -15.27 -1.72
N ASN A 271 0.12 -14.94 -0.60
CA ASN A 271 0.18 -15.80 0.58
C ASN A 271 -1.22 -15.99 1.18
N PHE A 272 -2.00 -14.91 1.28
CA PHE A 272 -3.40 -15.01 1.71
C PHE A 272 -4.24 -15.90 0.78
N ALA A 273 -4.04 -15.77 -0.54
CA ALA A 273 -4.72 -16.60 -1.54
C ALA A 273 -4.31 -18.08 -1.52
N ASP A 274 -3.07 -18.38 -1.08
CA ASP A 274 -2.56 -19.74 -0.93
C ASP A 274 -3.11 -20.39 0.36
N LEU A 275 -3.20 -19.61 1.45
CA LEU A 275 -3.76 -20.07 2.73
C LEU A 275 -5.29 -20.25 2.70
N ASN A 276 -5.98 -19.67 1.72
CA ASN A 276 -7.43 -19.75 1.56
C ASN A 276 -7.76 -20.27 0.15
N PRO A 277 -7.60 -21.58 -0.12
CA PRO A 277 -7.77 -22.14 -1.46
C PRO A 277 -9.20 -21.99 -2.01
N ASP A 278 -10.19 -21.91 -1.13
CA ASP A 278 -11.62 -21.75 -1.49
C ASP A 278 -11.98 -20.30 -1.87
N TYR A 279 -11.08 -19.33 -1.66
CA TYR A 279 -11.33 -17.94 -2.02
C TYR A 279 -11.01 -17.72 -3.50
N ILE A 280 -11.84 -16.93 -4.17
CA ILE A 280 -11.72 -16.67 -5.60
C ILE A 280 -11.08 -15.32 -5.90
N PHE A 281 -10.52 -15.18 -7.10
CA PHE A 281 -10.23 -13.85 -7.64
C PHE A 281 -11.52 -13.27 -8.21
N PRO A 282 -11.91 -12.04 -7.83
CA PRO A 282 -13.16 -11.43 -8.26
C PRO A 282 -13.12 -10.97 -9.72
N ASP A 283 -14.28 -10.99 -10.37
CA ASP A 283 -14.48 -10.50 -11.72
C ASP A 283 -14.99 -9.05 -11.69
N LEU A 284 -14.12 -8.13 -12.09
CA LEU A 284 -14.37 -6.69 -12.03
C LEU A 284 -14.56 -6.12 -13.45
N VAL A 285 -15.50 -5.20 -13.61
CA VAL A 285 -15.74 -4.50 -14.89
C VAL A 285 -15.75 -2.98 -14.70
N GLU A 286 -15.40 -2.21 -15.72
CA GLU A 286 -15.42 -0.74 -15.64
C GLU A 286 -16.86 -0.21 -15.56
N LYS A 287 -17.73 -0.73 -16.44
CA LYS A 287 -19.15 -0.40 -16.50
C LYS A 287 -19.94 -1.65 -16.88
N ILE A 288 -21.14 -1.74 -16.35
CA ILE A 288 -22.12 -2.74 -16.76
C ILE A 288 -23.09 -2.02 -17.67
N GLU A 289 -23.00 -2.29 -18.98
CA GLU A 289 -23.72 -1.54 -20.03
C GLU A 289 -25.12 -2.10 -20.32
N THR A 290 -25.37 -3.38 -20.02
CA THR A 290 -26.67 -4.00 -20.25
C THR A 290 -27.52 -3.99 -18.98
N GLN A 291 -28.82 -3.72 -19.13
CA GLN A 291 -29.79 -3.72 -18.02
C GLN A 291 -30.01 -5.13 -17.43
N ASP A 292 -29.53 -6.17 -18.11
CA ASP A 292 -29.68 -7.57 -17.68
C ASP A 292 -28.62 -8.02 -16.66
N HIS A 293 -27.56 -7.24 -16.45
CA HIS A 293 -26.50 -7.56 -15.50
C HIS A 293 -26.58 -6.70 -14.23
N SER A 294 -26.52 -7.37 -13.08
CA SER A 294 -26.55 -6.71 -11.77
C SER A 294 -25.26 -5.94 -11.50
N GLN A 295 -25.35 -4.72 -10.98
CA GLN A 295 -24.17 -3.94 -10.54
C GLN A 295 -23.33 -4.66 -9.48
N PHE A 296 -23.99 -5.45 -8.62
CA PHE A 296 -23.39 -6.40 -7.70
C PHE A 296 -24.04 -7.77 -7.89
N ASN A 297 -23.23 -8.82 -8.00
CA ASN A 297 -23.69 -10.21 -7.97
C ASN A 297 -22.71 -11.08 -7.18
N PHE A 298 -23.11 -11.44 -5.97
CA PHE A 298 -22.30 -12.20 -5.02
C PHE A 298 -23.01 -13.49 -4.59
N LYS A 299 -22.27 -14.61 -4.59
CA LYS A 299 -22.73 -15.89 -4.05
C LYS A 299 -21.86 -16.34 -2.90
N ASN A 300 -22.50 -16.79 -1.82
CA ASN A 300 -21.84 -17.25 -0.60
C ASN A 300 -20.75 -16.29 -0.07
N ILE A 301 -20.98 -14.97 -0.15
CA ILE A 301 -20.03 -13.99 0.36
C ILE A 301 -19.97 -14.05 1.89
N SER A 302 -18.75 -14.04 2.43
CA SER A 302 -18.46 -14.18 3.86
C SER A 302 -17.39 -13.19 4.33
N HIS A 303 -17.33 -12.93 5.64
CA HIS A 303 -16.38 -11.97 6.20
C HIS A 303 -15.01 -12.63 6.45
N PRO A 304 -13.90 -12.14 5.86
CA PRO A 304 -12.59 -12.79 5.96
C PRO A 304 -11.94 -12.75 7.36
N LEU A 305 -12.40 -11.83 8.24
CA LEU A 305 -11.94 -11.76 9.64
C LEU A 305 -12.72 -12.66 10.61
N ILE A 306 -13.80 -13.31 10.16
CA ILE A 306 -14.58 -14.22 11.02
C ILE A 306 -14.01 -15.64 10.87
N GLU A 307 -13.84 -16.34 11.99
CA GLU A 307 -13.36 -17.72 12.00
C GLU A 307 -14.24 -18.63 11.13
N GLU A 308 -13.61 -19.57 10.42
CA GLU A 308 -14.25 -20.46 9.45
C GLU A 308 -15.47 -21.22 10.01
N ASN A 309 -15.39 -21.68 11.26
CA ASN A 309 -16.46 -22.42 11.93
C ASN A 309 -17.63 -21.55 12.43
N LYS A 310 -17.47 -20.22 12.43
CA LYS A 310 -18.49 -19.25 12.87
C LYS A 310 -19.04 -18.41 11.72
N LYS A 311 -18.42 -18.46 10.55
CA LYS A 311 -18.83 -17.64 9.40
C LYS A 311 -20.13 -18.17 8.80
N VAL A 312 -21.03 -17.25 8.44
CA VAL A 312 -22.25 -17.57 7.68
C VAL A 312 -22.21 -16.81 6.37
N ALA A 313 -22.17 -17.56 5.28
CA ALA A 313 -22.15 -17.05 3.92
C ALA A 313 -23.54 -16.58 3.48
N ASN A 314 -23.61 -15.52 2.68
CA ASN A 314 -24.86 -14.95 2.18
C ASN A 314 -24.81 -14.72 0.67
N ASP A 315 -25.97 -14.79 0.03
CA ASP A 315 -26.12 -14.36 -1.36
C ASP A 315 -26.57 -12.89 -1.38
N PHE A 316 -26.10 -12.13 -2.36
CA PHE A 316 -26.46 -10.72 -2.49
C PHE A 316 -26.38 -10.24 -3.92
N SER A 317 -27.38 -9.46 -4.35
CA SER A 317 -27.33 -8.81 -5.65
C SER A 317 -28.02 -7.45 -5.63
N MET A 318 -27.51 -6.53 -6.44
CA MET A 318 -28.16 -5.24 -6.69
C MET A 318 -28.10 -4.91 -8.18
N LYS A 319 -29.24 -4.50 -8.74
CA LYS A 319 -29.39 -4.42 -10.20
C LYS A 319 -28.98 -3.07 -10.78
N ASN A 320 -29.41 -1.97 -10.18
CA ASN A 320 -29.31 -0.65 -10.79
C ASN A 320 -28.52 0.34 -9.94
N ILE A 321 -27.88 1.31 -10.61
CA ILE A 321 -27.41 2.53 -9.95
C ILE A 321 -28.63 3.36 -9.52
N GLY A 322 -28.57 3.94 -8.33
CA GLY A 322 -29.67 4.63 -7.68
C GLY A 322 -30.45 3.76 -6.69
N ASP A 323 -30.26 2.43 -6.73
CA ASP A 323 -30.90 1.50 -5.78
C ASP A 323 -30.38 1.70 -4.35
N SER A 324 -31.28 1.63 -3.37
CA SER A 324 -30.95 1.63 -1.95
C SER A 324 -31.61 0.44 -1.25
N ILE A 325 -30.87 -0.28 -0.43
CA ILE A 325 -31.39 -1.41 0.34
C ILE A 325 -31.58 -1.02 1.79
N ILE A 326 -32.77 -1.27 2.33
CA ILE A 326 -33.06 -1.16 3.75
C ILE A 326 -32.95 -2.55 4.37
N ILE A 327 -32.01 -2.72 5.31
CA ILE A 327 -31.83 -3.97 6.07
C ILE A 327 -32.46 -3.81 7.45
N THR A 328 -33.42 -4.68 7.75
CA THR A 328 -34.05 -4.77 9.07
C THR A 328 -33.66 -6.05 9.83
N GLY A 329 -33.94 -6.08 11.14
CA GLY A 329 -33.64 -7.22 12.01
C GLY A 329 -33.24 -6.76 13.41
N SER A 330 -33.27 -7.66 14.38
CA SER A 330 -32.94 -7.35 15.77
C SER A 330 -31.49 -6.85 15.94
N ASN A 331 -31.21 -6.28 17.12
CA ASN A 331 -29.82 -6.06 17.52
C ASN A 331 -29.14 -7.42 17.58
N MET A 332 -27.88 -7.50 17.15
CA MET A 332 -27.09 -8.73 17.05
C MET A 332 -27.45 -9.72 15.92
N ALA A 333 -28.45 -9.43 15.07
CA ALA A 333 -28.81 -10.32 13.95
C ALA A 333 -27.78 -10.38 12.79
N GLY A 334 -26.73 -9.55 12.83
CA GLY A 334 -25.64 -9.56 11.83
C GLY A 334 -25.67 -8.45 10.76
N LYS A 335 -26.58 -7.48 10.86
CA LYS A 335 -26.71 -6.36 9.89
C LYS A 335 -25.40 -5.63 9.59
N SER A 336 -24.75 -5.10 10.63
CA SER A 336 -23.49 -4.36 10.50
C SER A 336 -22.35 -5.25 10.00
N THR A 337 -22.32 -6.51 10.44
CA THR A 337 -21.35 -7.51 9.99
C THR A 337 -21.48 -7.80 8.50
N PHE A 338 -22.71 -7.92 7.99
CA PHE A 338 -22.96 -8.12 6.57
C PHE A 338 -22.56 -6.90 5.74
N MET A 339 -22.90 -5.69 6.17
CA MET A 339 -22.42 -4.47 5.50
C MET A 339 -20.89 -4.40 5.44
N ARG A 340 -20.21 -4.72 6.55
CA ARG A 340 -18.74 -4.81 6.56
C ARG A 340 -18.21 -5.90 5.64
N THR A 341 -18.92 -7.03 5.53
CA THR A 341 -18.57 -8.14 4.62
C THR A 341 -18.53 -7.68 3.16
N LEU A 342 -19.49 -6.87 2.73
CA LEU A 342 -19.48 -6.32 1.36
C LEU A 342 -18.30 -5.36 1.16
N GLY A 343 -18.12 -4.40 2.07
CA GLY A 343 -17.08 -3.39 1.96
C GLY A 343 -15.66 -3.97 2.01
N ILE A 344 -15.39 -4.90 2.93
CA ILE A 344 -14.05 -5.50 3.11
C ILE A 344 -13.65 -6.36 1.92
N ASN A 345 -14.59 -7.11 1.32
CA ASN A 345 -14.31 -7.89 0.12
C ASN A 345 -14.11 -6.99 -1.10
N LEU A 346 -14.82 -5.85 -1.21
CA LEU A 346 -14.52 -4.85 -2.24
C LEU A 346 -13.11 -4.26 -2.07
N SER A 347 -12.69 -3.93 -0.84
CA SER A 347 -11.31 -3.47 -0.57
C SER A 347 -10.26 -4.52 -0.94
N LEU A 348 -10.52 -5.81 -0.66
CA LEU A 348 -9.67 -6.93 -1.10
C LEU A 348 -9.60 -7.04 -2.62
N ALA A 349 -10.76 -6.92 -3.29
CA ALA A 349 -10.86 -6.95 -4.74
C ALA A 349 -10.03 -5.83 -5.38
N TYR A 350 -10.15 -4.60 -4.88
CA TYR A 350 -9.37 -3.44 -5.36
C TYR A 350 -7.89 -3.53 -5.01
N ALA A 351 -7.55 -4.23 -3.94
CA ALA A 351 -6.17 -4.55 -3.65
C ALA A 351 -5.59 -5.59 -4.62
N GLY A 352 -6.41 -6.27 -5.42
CA GLY A 352 -6.00 -7.32 -6.36
C GLY A 352 -5.80 -8.68 -5.70
N GLY A 353 -6.36 -8.86 -4.50
CA GLY A 353 -6.36 -10.13 -3.77
C GLY A 353 -7.55 -11.02 -4.12
N VAL A 354 -7.63 -12.14 -3.41
CA VAL A 354 -8.82 -13.01 -3.41
C VAL A 354 -9.89 -12.50 -2.44
N VAL A 355 -11.13 -12.87 -2.71
CA VAL A 355 -12.31 -12.55 -1.89
C VAL A 355 -12.96 -13.82 -1.36
N ASN A 356 -13.63 -13.73 -0.22
CA ASN A 356 -14.31 -14.87 0.42
C ASN A 356 -15.74 -15.00 -0.13
N ALA A 357 -15.87 -15.58 -1.30
CA ALA A 357 -17.14 -15.82 -2.01
C ALA A 357 -16.96 -16.93 -3.06
N ASP A 358 -18.07 -17.51 -3.52
CA ASP A 358 -18.08 -18.46 -4.65
C ASP A 358 -18.23 -17.74 -5.99
N ILE A 359 -18.93 -16.61 -6.00
CA ILE A 359 -19.07 -15.69 -7.14
C ILE A 359 -18.91 -14.27 -6.60
N PHE A 360 -18.09 -13.47 -7.26
CA PHE A 360 -17.91 -12.05 -6.95
C PHE A 360 -17.79 -11.25 -8.23
N GLU A 361 -18.91 -10.73 -8.71
CA GLU A 361 -19.00 -9.93 -9.93
C GLU A 361 -19.49 -8.53 -9.57
N THR A 362 -18.73 -7.52 -10.00
CA THR A 362 -19.10 -6.12 -9.72
C THR A 362 -18.42 -5.16 -10.67
N ARG A 363 -19.05 -4.01 -10.89
CA ARG A 363 -18.31 -2.85 -11.40
C ARG A 363 -17.46 -2.18 -10.33
N LEU A 364 -16.66 -1.20 -10.75
CA LEU A 364 -15.91 -0.35 -9.81
C LEU A 364 -16.78 0.74 -9.18
N PHE A 365 -16.54 0.97 -7.87
CA PHE A 365 -17.21 1.94 -7.01
C PHE A 365 -16.21 2.69 -6.13
N ARG A 366 -16.53 3.94 -5.82
CA ARG A 366 -15.98 4.62 -4.63
C ARG A 366 -16.68 4.06 -3.39
N ILE A 367 -15.99 3.91 -2.26
CA ILE A 367 -16.60 3.36 -1.03
C ILE A 367 -16.74 4.47 0.01
N PHE A 368 -17.92 4.57 0.65
CA PHE A 368 -18.17 5.48 1.77
C PHE A 368 -18.97 4.78 2.86
N THR A 369 -18.60 4.98 4.12
CA THR A 369 -19.32 4.36 5.23
C THR A 369 -19.66 5.35 6.34
N CYS A 370 -20.78 5.08 7.00
CA CYS A 370 -21.22 5.69 8.24
C CYS A 370 -21.68 4.55 9.17
N ILE A 371 -20.71 3.81 9.73
CA ILE A 371 -20.98 2.65 10.62
C ILE A 371 -20.54 2.96 12.05
N LYS A 372 -19.28 3.36 12.27
CA LYS A 372 -18.76 3.73 13.59
C LYS A 372 -18.49 5.22 13.61
N VAL A 373 -19.45 6.00 14.11
CA VAL A 373 -19.21 7.40 14.46
C VAL A 373 -18.55 7.42 15.84
N SER A 374 -17.23 7.45 15.91
CA SER A 374 -16.53 7.59 17.21
C SER A 374 -16.11 9.05 17.42
N ASP A 375 -16.60 9.68 18.47
CA ASP A 375 -16.04 10.94 19.01
C ASP A 375 -15.65 10.75 20.48
N SER A 376 -14.73 11.57 20.98
CA SER A 376 -14.14 11.49 22.31
C SER A 376 -15.15 11.90 23.39
N VAL A 377 -15.69 10.90 24.11
CA VAL A 377 -16.16 10.80 25.53
C VAL A 377 -16.87 11.97 26.24
N THR A 378 -17.06 13.15 25.65
CA THR A 378 -17.80 14.25 26.27
C THR A 378 -18.92 14.74 25.35
N ASP A 379 -20.15 14.55 25.84
CA ASP A 379 -21.45 15.06 25.36
C ASP A 379 -22.08 14.35 24.16
N GLY A 380 -23.26 13.73 24.36
CA GLY A 380 -24.07 13.13 23.28
C GLY A 380 -24.49 14.09 22.15
N LEU A 381 -24.34 15.40 22.35
CA LEU A 381 -24.44 16.42 21.30
C LEU A 381 -23.32 16.32 20.25
N SER A 382 -22.11 15.92 20.64
CA SER A 382 -20.97 15.76 19.74
C SER A 382 -21.16 14.60 18.77
N TYR A 383 -21.68 13.45 19.26
CA TYR A 383 -21.95 12.27 18.44
C TYR A 383 -22.99 12.55 17.34
N PHE A 384 -24.15 13.12 17.70
CA PHE A 384 -25.18 13.44 16.72
C PHE A 384 -24.68 14.43 15.67
N TYR A 385 -23.94 15.47 16.09
CA TYR A 385 -23.38 16.44 15.14
C TYR A 385 -22.32 15.81 14.23
N ALA A 386 -21.45 14.94 14.77
CA ALA A 386 -20.47 14.20 13.98
C ALA A 386 -21.15 13.28 12.95
N GLU A 387 -22.22 12.59 13.34
CA GLU A 387 -23.03 11.76 12.45
C GLU A 387 -23.66 12.60 11.33
N VAL A 388 -24.35 13.70 11.66
CA VAL A 388 -24.94 14.63 10.68
C VAL A 388 -23.89 15.16 9.71
N LYS A 389 -22.71 15.54 10.21
CA LYS A 389 -21.60 16.01 9.38
C LYS A 389 -21.10 14.92 8.44
N ARG A 390 -21.00 13.67 8.91
CA ARG A 390 -20.59 12.52 8.09
C ARG A 390 -21.60 12.19 7.01
N LEU A 391 -22.89 12.26 7.31
CA LEU A 391 -23.97 12.08 6.33
C LEU A 391 -24.01 13.22 5.30
N LYS A 392 -23.68 14.45 5.71
CA LYS A 392 -23.49 15.56 4.76
C LYS A 392 -22.29 15.32 3.83
N GLU A 393 -21.18 14.81 4.35
CA GLU A 393 -20.03 14.42 3.52
C GLU A 393 -20.40 13.34 2.49
N LEU A 394 -21.24 12.37 2.89
CA LEU A 394 -21.78 11.34 2.00
C LEU A 394 -22.62 11.96 0.87
N LEU A 395 -23.56 12.85 1.19
CA LEU A 395 -24.39 13.52 0.18
C LEU A 395 -23.53 14.35 -0.80
N ASN A 396 -22.57 15.11 -0.30
CA ASN A 396 -21.64 15.87 -1.14
C ASN A 396 -20.83 14.93 -2.07
N ALA A 397 -20.47 13.73 -1.61
CA ALA A 397 -19.74 12.75 -2.42
C ALA A 397 -20.61 12.14 -3.53
N LEU A 398 -21.92 12.00 -3.30
CA LEU A 398 -22.90 11.57 -4.30
C LEU A 398 -23.19 12.64 -5.34
N GLU A 399 -23.28 13.91 -4.92
CA GLU A 399 -23.52 15.06 -5.81
C GLU A 399 -22.33 15.38 -6.72
N LYS A 400 -21.12 15.04 -6.28
CA LYS A 400 -19.90 15.26 -7.07
C LYS A 400 -19.94 14.43 -8.35
N GLU A 401 -19.87 15.09 -9.51
CA GLU A 401 -19.68 14.44 -10.80
C GLU A 401 -18.41 13.58 -10.79
N ASP A 402 -18.60 12.28 -10.94
CA ASP A 402 -17.55 11.28 -10.91
C ASP A 402 -17.93 10.11 -11.83
N ASN A 403 -16.95 9.54 -12.52
CA ASN A 403 -17.18 8.39 -13.40
C ASN A 403 -17.48 7.11 -12.61
N LEU A 404 -17.06 7.07 -11.35
CA LEU A 404 -17.29 5.95 -10.45
C LEU A 404 -18.49 6.24 -9.53
N PRO A 405 -19.55 5.42 -9.59
CA PRO A 405 -20.65 5.52 -8.63
C PRO A 405 -20.16 5.30 -7.20
N LEU A 406 -20.90 5.83 -6.23
CA LEU A 406 -20.58 5.65 -4.82
C LEU A 406 -21.30 4.43 -4.24
N PHE A 407 -20.56 3.48 -3.69
CA PHE A 407 -21.08 2.44 -2.81
C PHE A 407 -21.10 2.94 -1.37
N PHE A 408 -22.28 3.08 -0.77
CA PHE A 408 -22.43 3.58 0.59
C PHE A 408 -23.03 2.57 1.56
N LEU A 409 -22.55 2.59 2.81
CA LEU A 409 -23.02 1.75 3.90
C LEU A 409 -23.34 2.60 5.12
N ILE A 410 -24.58 2.54 5.60
CA ILE A 410 -25.05 3.34 6.73
C ILE A 410 -25.64 2.41 7.79
N ASP A 411 -25.15 2.50 9.03
CA ASP A 411 -25.62 1.65 10.13
C ASP A 411 -26.42 2.46 11.15
N GLU A 412 -27.75 2.38 11.05
CA GLU A 412 -28.75 3.13 11.83
C GLU A 412 -28.56 4.65 11.81
N ILE A 413 -29.51 5.35 11.20
CA ILE A 413 -29.48 6.81 11.06
C ILE A 413 -30.02 7.51 12.31
N PHE A 414 -29.34 8.56 12.78
CA PHE A 414 -29.74 9.49 13.84
C PHE A 414 -30.07 8.80 15.17
N ARG A 415 -29.17 7.93 15.65
CA ARG A 415 -29.39 7.15 16.91
C ARG A 415 -29.65 8.03 18.14
N GLY A 416 -29.15 9.27 18.15
CA GLY A 416 -29.18 10.18 19.30
C GLY A 416 -30.38 11.15 19.41
N THR A 417 -31.39 11.07 18.52
CA THR A 417 -32.54 12.00 18.54
C THR A 417 -33.88 11.31 18.88
N ASN A 418 -34.93 12.11 19.07
CA ASN A 418 -36.30 11.65 19.31
C ASN A 418 -36.80 10.78 18.14
N ASN A 419 -37.54 9.71 18.44
CA ASN A 419 -38.07 8.75 17.46
C ASN A 419 -38.78 9.42 16.27
N ARG A 420 -39.62 10.45 16.52
CA ARG A 420 -40.34 11.15 15.44
C ARG A 420 -39.40 11.93 14.52
N GLU A 421 -38.43 12.63 15.07
CA GLU A 421 -37.44 13.40 14.31
C GLU A 421 -36.51 12.45 13.54
N ARG A 422 -36.08 11.35 14.17
CA ARG A 422 -35.28 10.30 13.55
C ARG A 422 -35.99 9.72 12.33
N LEU A 423 -37.28 9.38 12.45
CA LEU A 423 -38.06 8.84 11.35
C LEU A 423 -38.13 9.81 10.17
N ILE A 424 -38.56 11.06 10.42
CA ILE A 424 -38.69 12.09 9.38
C ILE A 424 -37.34 12.34 8.70
N GLY A 425 -36.28 12.51 9.50
CA GLY A 425 -34.93 12.74 8.99
C GLY A 425 -34.41 11.55 8.17
N SER A 426 -34.62 10.32 8.64
CA SER A 426 -34.18 9.11 7.94
C SER A 426 -34.93 8.91 6.63
N GLN A 427 -36.25 9.15 6.59
CA GLN A 427 -37.03 9.09 5.36
C GLN A 427 -36.52 10.11 4.33
N SER A 428 -36.32 11.36 4.75
CA SER A 428 -35.82 12.42 3.88
C SER A 428 -34.41 12.10 3.35
N LEU A 429 -33.52 11.58 4.21
CA LEU A 429 -32.18 11.20 3.81
C LEU A 429 -32.19 10.03 2.82
N ILE A 430 -32.92 8.95 3.11
CA ILE A 430 -33.01 7.78 2.22
C ILE A 430 -33.55 8.21 0.85
N GLN A 431 -34.58 9.06 0.81
CA GLN A 431 -35.09 9.63 -0.44
C GLN A 431 -34.01 10.43 -1.20
N ALA A 432 -33.20 11.23 -0.50
CA ALA A 432 -32.12 11.99 -1.12
C ALA A 432 -30.96 11.11 -1.64
N LEU A 433 -30.75 9.93 -1.02
CA LEU A 433 -29.74 8.95 -1.44
C LEU A 433 -30.19 8.15 -2.67
N THR A 434 -31.50 7.88 -2.82
CA THR A 434 -32.04 7.18 -3.98
C THR A 434 -31.92 8.01 -5.26
N LYS A 435 -31.85 7.33 -6.42
CA LYS A 435 -31.77 7.95 -7.76
C LYS A 435 -30.50 8.79 -8.01
N GLN A 436 -29.55 8.80 -7.08
CA GLN A 436 -28.23 9.42 -7.25
C GLN A 436 -27.27 8.50 -8.00
N ASN A 437 -26.09 9.01 -8.35
CA ASN A 437 -24.98 8.22 -8.89
C ASN A 437 -24.30 7.38 -7.80
N GLY A 438 -25.06 6.49 -7.18
CA GLY A 438 -24.60 5.63 -6.10
C GLY A 438 -25.55 4.48 -5.84
N ILE A 439 -25.12 3.60 -4.96
CA ILE A 439 -25.85 2.40 -4.57
C ILE A 439 -25.46 2.08 -3.13
N GLY A 440 -26.39 1.60 -2.30
CA GLY A 440 -25.99 1.38 -0.91
C GLY A 440 -26.98 0.65 -0.04
N LEU A 441 -26.51 0.35 1.17
CA LEU A 441 -27.26 -0.37 2.19
C LEU A 441 -27.39 0.52 3.43
N ILE A 442 -28.61 0.58 3.95
CA ILE A 442 -28.96 1.27 5.19
C ILE A 442 -29.53 0.23 6.14
N SER A 443 -28.90 0.03 7.29
CA SER A 443 -29.50 -0.77 8.37
C SER A 443 -30.45 0.10 9.20
N THR A 444 -31.55 -0.49 9.67
CA THR A 444 -32.45 0.19 10.60
C THR A 444 -33.21 -0.79 11.49
N HIS A 445 -33.64 -0.28 12.64
CA HIS A 445 -34.63 -0.92 13.51
C HIS A 445 -36.03 -0.39 13.30
N ASP A 446 -36.17 0.70 12.55
CA ASP A 446 -37.43 1.36 12.32
C ASP A 446 -38.20 0.67 11.18
N LEU A 447 -39.23 -0.08 11.55
CA LEU A 447 -40.09 -0.79 10.61
C LEU A 447 -40.95 0.16 9.77
N GLU A 448 -41.09 1.43 10.13
CA GLU A 448 -41.81 2.38 9.29
C GLU A 448 -41.01 2.77 8.04
N LEU A 449 -39.67 2.70 8.09
CA LEU A 449 -38.81 2.96 6.93
C LEU A 449 -38.95 1.90 5.84
N VAL A 450 -39.34 0.68 6.23
CA VAL A 450 -39.57 -0.44 5.31
C VAL A 450 -40.68 -0.10 4.29
N LYS A 451 -41.67 0.70 4.68
CA LYS A 451 -42.78 1.13 3.82
C LYS A 451 -42.33 2.05 2.68
N LEU A 452 -41.10 2.59 2.74
CA LEU A 452 -40.56 3.39 1.65
C LEU A 452 -40.43 2.58 0.35
N ALA A 453 -40.13 1.27 0.45
CA ALA A 453 -40.09 0.38 -0.72
C ALA A 453 -41.44 0.24 -1.44
N ASP A 454 -42.56 0.47 -0.73
CA ASP A 454 -43.90 0.40 -1.33
C ASP A 454 -44.19 1.64 -2.20
N THR A 455 -43.45 2.73 -1.99
CA THR A 455 -43.66 4.03 -2.64
C THR A 455 -42.53 4.45 -3.59
N ILE A 456 -41.32 3.91 -3.40
CA ILE A 456 -40.12 4.25 -4.16
C ILE A 456 -39.52 2.95 -4.70
N SER A 457 -39.59 2.76 -6.02
CA SER A 457 -39.17 1.54 -6.73
C SER A 457 -37.68 1.20 -6.58
N GLU A 458 -36.84 2.19 -6.36
CA GLU A 458 -35.40 2.05 -6.16
C GLU A 458 -35.05 1.54 -4.75
N ILE A 459 -36.01 1.49 -3.83
CA ILE A 459 -35.81 0.99 -2.47
C ILE A 459 -36.23 -0.47 -2.40
N LYS A 460 -35.34 -1.31 -1.89
CA LYS A 460 -35.61 -2.75 -1.66
C LYS A 460 -35.40 -3.09 -0.19
N ASN A 461 -36.26 -3.95 0.33
CA ASN A 461 -36.14 -4.42 1.70
C ASN A 461 -35.44 -5.76 1.77
N TYR A 462 -34.55 -5.89 2.75
CA TYR A 462 -33.96 -7.13 3.19
C TYR A 462 -34.04 -7.23 4.71
N HIS A 463 -33.93 -8.44 5.24
CA HIS A 463 -33.91 -8.65 6.69
C HIS A 463 -33.05 -9.83 7.11
N PHE A 464 -32.58 -9.75 8.35
CA PHE A 464 -32.06 -10.90 9.08
C PHE A 464 -33.13 -11.43 10.03
N ARG A 465 -33.24 -12.76 10.13
CA ARG A 465 -34.18 -13.44 11.02
C ARG A 465 -33.50 -13.96 12.26
N ASP A 466 -34.17 -13.75 13.38
CA ASP A 466 -33.95 -14.40 14.65
C ASP A 466 -35.06 -15.42 14.92
N GLU A 467 -34.68 -16.56 15.48
CA GLU A 467 -35.59 -17.62 15.88
C GLU A 467 -35.52 -17.83 17.39
N ILE A 468 -36.62 -18.24 18.00
CA ILE A 468 -36.64 -18.66 19.40
C ILE A 468 -36.74 -20.19 19.41
N LEU A 469 -35.73 -20.83 19.98
CA LEU A 469 -35.64 -22.28 20.11
C LEU A 469 -35.23 -22.59 21.55
N ASP A 470 -36.00 -23.42 22.25
CA ASP A 470 -35.80 -23.77 23.67
C ASP A 470 -35.58 -22.55 24.59
N ASP A 471 -36.46 -21.55 24.48
CA ASP A 471 -36.41 -20.29 25.22
C ASP A 471 -35.12 -19.47 25.02
N LYS A 472 -34.33 -19.77 23.97
CA LYS A 472 -33.12 -19.03 23.59
C LYS A 472 -33.26 -18.42 22.21
N MET A 473 -32.75 -17.19 22.07
CA MET A 473 -32.68 -16.50 20.80
C MET A 473 -31.50 -17.05 19.98
N ILE A 474 -31.81 -17.62 18.82
CA ILE A 474 -30.83 -18.13 17.86
C ILE A 474 -30.82 -17.20 16.65
N PHE A 475 -29.63 -16.77 16.25
CA PHE A 475 -29.43 -15.95 15.06
C PHE A 475 -28.93 -16.83 13.92
N SER A 476 -29.72 -16.93 12.85
CA SER A 476 -29.31 -17.67 11.65
C SER A 476 -28.19 -16.97 10.88
N TYR A 477 -28.06 -15.65 11.05
CA TYR A 477 -27.18 -14.76 10.27
C TYR A 477 -27.38 -14.88 8.75
N LYS A 478 -28.56 -15.35 8.31
CA LYS A 478 -28.95 -15.43 6.91
C LYS A 478 -29.76 -14.20 6.50
N LEU A 479 -29.38 -13.63 5.37
CA LEU A 479 -30.05 -12.52 4.73
C LEU A 479 -31.23 -13.06 3.92
N HIS A 480 -32.39 -12.44 4.09
CA HIS A 480 -33.61 -12.76 3.36
C HIS A 480 -34.13 -11.51 2.65
N GLU A 481 -34.69 -11.70 1.46
CA GLU A 481 -35.37 -10.63 0.72
C GLU A 481 -36.73 -10.31 1.36
N GLY A 482 -37.15 -9.06 1.25
CA GLY A 482 -38.41 -8.55 1.76
C GLY A 482 -38.32 -7.98 3.18
N PRO A 483 -39.44 -7.42 3.68
CA PRO A 483 -39.54 -6.90 5.04
C PRO A 483 -39.48 -8.01 6.09
N CYS A 484 -39.01 -7.70 7.30
CA CYS A 484 -39.06 -8.65 8.40
C CYS A 484 -40.52 -8.95 8.79
N PRO A 485 -40.97 -10.22 8.79
CA PRO A 485 -42.38 -10.56 9.03
C PRO A 485 -42.81 -10.45 10.50
N THR A 486 -41.88 -10.47 11.47
CA THR A 486 -42.20 -10.55 12.91
C THR A 486 -41.17 -9.86 13.80
N THR A 487 -41.62 -9.25 14.89
CA THR A 487 -40.75 -8.76 15.99
C THR A 487 -40.84 -9.70 17.20
N ASN A 488 -39.79 -10.50 17.46
CA ASN A 488 -39.78 -11.45 18.57
C ASN A 488 -39.41 -10.82 19.93
N ALA A 489 -39.08 -9.53 19.98
CA ALA A 489 -38.66 -8.85 21.20
C ALA A 489 -39.67 -8.98 22.36
N LEU A 490 -40.97 -8.91 22.06
CA LEU A 490 -42.04 -9.08 23.08
C LEU A 490 -42.08 -10.50 23.65
N LYS A 491 -41.79 -11.52 22.83
CA LYS A 491 -41.69 -12.91 23.31
C LYS A 491 -40.51 -13.07 24.26
N ILE A 492 -39.38 -12.44 23.98
CA ILE A 492 -38.20 -12.46 24.85
C ILE A 492 -38.52 -11.82 26.20
N MET A 493 -39.17 -10.65 26.19
CA MET A 493 -39.54 -10.00 27.45
C MET A 493 -40.45 -10.90 28.30
N ARG A 494 -41.39 -11.63 27.69
CA ARG A 494 -42.20 -12.63 28.39
C ARG A 494 -41.39 -13.81 28.95
N ILE A 495 -40.43 -14.34 28.18
CA ILE A 495 -39.56 -15.44 28.60
C ILE A 495 -38.70 -15.02 29.81
N GLU A 496 -38.18 -13.79 29.80
CA GLU A 496 -37.41 -13.19 30.91
C GLU A 496 -38.29 -12.77 32.11
N GLY A 497 -39.59 -13.05 32.09
CA GLY A 497 -40.50 -12.78 33.19
C GLY A 497 -40.94 -11.31 33.30
N LEU A 498 -40.73 -10.49 32.27
CA LEU A 498 -41.22 -9.12 32.22
C LEU A 498 -42.73 -9.10 31.90
N PRO A 499 -43.50 -8.18 32.51
CA PRO A 499 -44.94 -8.08 32.30
C PRO A 499 -45.26 -7.36 30.98
N VAL A 500 -45.27 -8.09 29.86
CA VAL A 500 -45.48 -7.55 28.48
C VAL A 500 -46.47 -8.34 27.66
#